data_AF-A0A9E3WUG5-F1
#
_entry.id   AF-A0A9E3WUG5-F1
#
_cell.length_a   1.000
_cell.length_b   1.000
_cell.length_c   1.000
_cell.angle_alpha   90.00
_cell.angle_beta   90.00
_cell.angle_gamma   90.00
#
_symmetry.space_group_name_H-M   'P 1'
#
loop_
_entity.id
_entity.type
_entity.pdbx_description
1 polymer ?
#
loop_
_entity_poly.entity_id
_entity_poly.type
_entity_poly.pdbx_seq_one_letter_code
_entity_poly.pdbx_strand_id
1 'polypeptide(L)'
;CLPSVESRVLVDRRSQFVAAVSLAAIAGSLMFLAWRLVSFLHPPGPPTRYSMIYCYDQNTGELFEAPDAATPPLETASGPHRGMPAGVKAVVFSCGRCADPAQRFVGWLEAPVGDVPALQAPPPRADNATGEGSDTVIRRPDDDRWIYADSPAGLAIIRGATARCDGEGTLKFCHPPRRQLHEISPEFQHLAADTP
;
A
#
# COMPACT_ATOMS: atom_id res chain seq x y z
N CYS A 1 -9.80 -60.76 62.79
CA CYS A 1 -10.02 -60.09 61.49
C CYS A 1 -9.49 -58.66 61.58
N LEU A 2 -8.25 -58.44 61.16
CA LEU A 2 -7.65 -57.10 61.05
C LEU A 2 -7.85 -56.63 59.60
N PRO A 3 -8.89 -55.83 59.29
CA PRO A 3 -8.79 -54.99 58.12
C PRO A 3 -7.82 -53.85 58.45
N SER A 4 -7.38 -53.11 57.44
CA SER A 4 -7.13 -51.67 57.58
C SER A 4 -5.71 -51.12 57.70
N VAL A 5 -4.67 -51.80 57.18
CA VAL A 5 -3.44 -51.08 56.81
C VAL A 5 -3.38 -50.86 55.30
N GLU A 6 -3.60 -51.90 54.51
CA GLU A 6 -3.56 -51.84 53.04
C GLU A 6 -4.68 -50.95 52.44
N SER A 7 -5.88 -50.94 53.06
CA SER A 7 -6.98 -50.09 52.60
C SER A 7 -6.78 -48.60 52.89
N ARG A 8 -5.94 -48.22 53.88
CA ARG A 8 -5.68 -46.80 54.19
C ARG A 8 -4.73 -46.17 53.17
N VAL A 9 -3.71 -46.91 52.72
CA VAL A 9 -2.73 -46.43 51.73
C VAL A 9 -3.37 -46.23 50.34
N LEU A 10 -4.31 -47.09 49.96
CA LEU A 10 -5.04 -47.00 48.69
C LEU A 10 -6.05 -45.84 48.67
N VAL A 11 -6.67 -45.52 49.83
CA VAL A 11 -7.57 -44.37 49.96
C VAL A 11 -6.79 -43.06 49.87
N ASP A 12 -5.59 -42.99 50.45
CA ASP A 12 -4.75 -41.78 50.46
C ASP A 12 -4.24 -41.42 49.06
N ARG A 13 -3.79 -42.41 48.27
CA ARG A 13 -3.38 -42.18 46.86
C ARG A 13 -4.53 -41.70 45.97
N ARG A 14 -5.75 -42.22 46.17
CA ARG A 14 -6.93 -41.77 45.41
C ARG A 14 -7.30 -40.35 45.78
N SER A 15 -7.20 -39.97 47.05
CA SER A 15 -7.45 -38.60 47.51
C SER A 15 -6.44 -37.61 46.92
N GLN A 16 -5.14 -37.94 46.96
CA GLN A 16 -4.08 -37.12 46.37
C GLN A 16 -4.23 -36.94 44.85
N PHE A 17 -4.60 -38.01 44.14
CA PHE A 17 -4.83 -37.95 42.70
C PHE A 17 -6.04 -37.06 42.35
N VAL A 18 -7.16 -37.20 43.07
CA VAL A 18 -8.35 -36.37 42.86
C VAL A 18 -8.02 -34.90 43.14
N ALA A 19 -7.33 -34.59 44.23
CA ALA A 19 -6.93 -33.22 44.56
C ALA A 19 -6.02 -32.61 43.48
N ALA A 20 -5.04 -33.37 42.98
CA ALA A 20 -4.15 -32.93 41.91
C ALA A 20 -4.89 -32.65 40.60
N VAL A 21 -5.81 -33.53 40.20
CA VAL A 21 -6.64 -33.34 39.00
C VAL A 21 -7.56 -32.13 39.14
N SER A 22 -8.18 -31.95 40.31
CA SER A 22 -9.03 -30.78 40.58
C SER A 22 -8.24 -29.47 40.52
N LEU A 23 -7.05 -29.41 41.12
CA LEU A 23 -6.18 -28.24 41.06
C LEU A 23 -5.73 -27.93 39.62
N ALA A 24 -5.36 -28.96 38.86
CA ALA A 24 -4.98 -28.79 37.45
C ALA A 24 -6.15 -28.27 36.60
N ALA A 25 -7.37 -28.79 36.82
CA ALA A 25 -8.57 -28.31 36.13
C ALA A 25 -8.90 -26.86 36.48
N ILE A 26 -8.78 -26.47 37.74
CA ILE A 26 -8.99 -25.08 38.19
C ILE A 26 -7.94 -24.16 37.56
N ALA A 27 -6.65 -24.54 37.61
CA ALA A 27 -5.57 -23.76 37.01
C ALA A 27 -5.75 -23.59 35.49
N GLY A 28 -6.11 -24.67 34.77
CA GLY A 28 -6.39 -24.62 33.35
C GLY A 28 -7.59 -23.74 33.00
N SER A 29 -8.66 -23.81 33.79
CA SER A 29 -9.85 -22.96 33.63
C SER A 29 -9.52 -21.48 33.85
N LEU A 30 -8.75 -21.15 34.90
CA LEU A 30 -8.29 -19.79 35.17
C LEU A 30 -7.39 -19.25 34.06
N MET A 31 -6.47 -20.08 33.54
CA MET A 31 -5.60 -19.70 32.42
C MET A 31 -6.39 -19.45 31.14
N PHE A 32 -7.37 -20.30 30.83
CA PHE A 32 -8.25 -20.11 29.69
C PHE A 32 -9.11 -18.84 29.84
N LEU A 33 -9.66 -18.58 31.03
CA LEU A 33 -10.43 -17.39 31.31
C LEU A 33 -9.58 -16.12 31.20
N ALA A 34 -8.35 -16.15 31.73
CA ALA A 34 -7.38 -15.07 31.60
C ALA A 34 -7.03 -14.81 30.13
N TRP A 35 -6.77 -15.86 29.33
CA TRP A 35 -6.49 -15.73 27.90
C TRP A 35 -7.68 -15.13 27.13
N ARG A 36 -8.91 -15.57 27.44
CA ARG A 36 -10.14 -15.03 26.85
C ARG A 36 -10.33 -13.58 27.25
N LEU A 37 -10.07 -13.22 28.50
CA LEU A 37 -10.14 -11.85 28.99
C LEU A 37 -9.11 -10.96 28.31
N VAL A 38 -7.86 -11.40 28.19
CA VAL A 38 -6.80 -10.67 27.47
C VAL A 38 -7.18 -10.47 26.00
N SER A 39 -7.64 -11.51 25.32
CA SER A 39 -8.05 -11.43 23.91
C SER A 39 -9.28 -10.53 23.71
N PHE A 40 -10.18 -10.47 24.69
CA PHE A 40 -11.34 -9.59 24.66
C PHE A 40 -10.97 -8.12 24.95
N LEU A 41 -10.04 -7.90 25.89
CA LEU A 41 -9.55 -6.57 26.25
C LEU A 41 -8.58 -5.99 25.21
N HIS A 42 -7.87 -6.85 24.48
CA HIS A 42 -6.96 -6.48 23.39
C HIS A 42 -7.47 -7.11 22.09
N PRO A 43 -8.60 -6.60 21.55
CA PRO A 43 -8.98 -7.00 20.20
C PRO A 43 -7.79 -6.72 19.27
N PRO A 44 -7.56 -7.56 18.25
CA PRO A 44 -6.58 -7.23 17.22
C PRO A 44 -6.89 -5.83 16.71
N GLY A 45 -5.85 -5.01 16.57
CA GLY A 45 -5.99 -3.66 16.04
C GLY A 45 -6.74 -3.68 14.69
N PRO A 46 -7.35 -2.55 14.28
CA PRO A 46 -7.94 -2.48 12.96
C PRO A 46 -6.89 -2.93 11.91
N PRO A 47 -7.29 -3.71 10.89
CA PRO A 47 -6.33 -4.19 9.90
C PRO A 47 -5.62 -3.00 9.27
N THR A 48 -4.29 -3.05 9.22
CA THR A 48 -3.47 -2.02 8.58
C THR A 48 -3.93 -1.88 7.13
N ARG A 49 -4.31 -0.66 6.76
CA ARG A 49 -4.73 -0.31 5.40
C ARG A 49 -3.63 0.52 4.75
N TYR A 50 -3.11 0.04 3.64
CA TYR A 50 -2.03 0.68 2.92
C TYR A 50 -2.59 1.70 1.93
N SER A 51 -1.90 2.84 1.84
CA SER A 51 -2.16 3.82 0.78
C SER A 51 -1.74 3.23 -0.56
N MET A 52 -2.61 3.39 -1.54
CA MET A 52 -2.37 2.96 -2.92
C MET A 52 -2.19 4.20 -3.80
N ILE A 53 -1.45 4.04 -4.89
CA ILE A 53 -1.32 5.00 -5.98
C ILE A 53 -1.79 4.38 -7.29
N TYR A 54 -2.18 5.25 -8.23
CA TYR A 54 -2.37 4.83 -9.61
C TYR A 54 -1.03 4.79 -10.33
N CYS A 55 -0.81 3.69 -11.05
CA CYS A 55 0.28 3.53 -11.99
C CYS A 55 -0.28 3.30 -13.39
N TYR A 56 0.52 3.56 -14.41
CA TYR A 56 0.16 3.47 -15.81
C TYR A 56 1.09 2.50 -16.50
N ASP A 57 0.53 1.49 -17.16
CA ASP A 57 1.29 0.58 -18.00
C ASP A 57 1.54 1.27 -19.36
N GLN A 58 2.79 1.59 -19.64
CA GLN A 58 3.18 2.30 -20.87
C GLN A 58 3.02 1.50 -22.16
N ASN A 59 2.84 0.17 -22.09
CA ASN A 59 2.59 -0.67 -23.25
C ASN A 59 1.09 -0.76 -23.58
N THR A 60 0.23 -0.90 -22.57
CA THR A 60 -1.22 -1.10 -22.78
C THR A 60 -2.01 0.20 -22.71
N GLY A 61 -1.47 1.21 -22.04
CA GLY A 61 -2.17 2.45 -21.76
C GLY A 61 -3.21 2.35 -20.64
N GLU A 62 -3.15 1.28 -19.84
CA GLU A 62 -4.10 1.01 -18.77
C GLU A 62 -3.59 1.47 -17.40
N LEU A 63 -4.52 1.88 -16.53
CA LEU A 63 -4.23 2.17 -15.14
C LEU A 63 -4.28 0.91 -14.28
N PHE A 64 -3.33 0.78 -13.36
CA PHE A 64 -3.32 -0.23 -12.32
C PHE A 64 -3.01 0.38 -10.95
N GLU A 65 -3.21 -0.38 -9.87
CA GLU A 65 -2.98 0.07 -8.49
C GLU A 65 -1.69 -0.55 -7.95
N ALA A 66 -0.87 0.25 -7.27
CA ALA A 66 0.31 -0.21 -6.54
C ALA A 66 0.38 0.48 -5.16
N PRO A 67 1.09 -0.08 -4.16
CA PRO A 67 1.33 0.62 -2.91
C PRO A 67 2.04 1.96 -3.14
N ASP A 68 1.75 2.96 -2.32
CA ASP A 68 2.38 4.30 -2.41
C ASP A 68 3.91 4.26 -2.21
N ALA A 69 4.40 3.25 -1.48
CA ALA A 69 5.84 2.99 -1.31
C ALA A 69 6.52 2.40 -2.56
N ALA A 70 5.74 1.98 -3.57
CA ALA A 70 6.30 1.43 -4.80
C ALA A 70 6.98 2.53 -5.62
N THR A 71 8.26 2.34 -5.90
CA THR A 71 9.07 3.31 -6.66
C THR A 71 9.11 2.87 -8.13
N PRO A 72 8.62 3.68 -9.09
CA PRO A 72 8.78 3.41 -10.51
C PRO A 72 10.26 3.30 -10.91
N PRO A 73 10.58 2.60 -12.02
CA PRO A 73 9.66 1.88 -12.90
C PRO A 73 9.20 0.54 -12.29
N LEU A 74 7.92 0.21 -12.47
CA LEU A 74 7.29 -1.00 -11.91
C LEU A 74 7.11 -2.08 -12.98
N GLU A 75 7.30 -3.34 -12.59
CA GLU A 75 6.96 -4.48 -13.44
C GLU A 75 5.46 -4.55 -13.68
N THR A 76 5.07 -4.88 -14.90
CA THR A 76 3.67 -5.09 -15.28
C THR A 76 3.52 -6.38 -16.07
N ALA A 77 2.28 -6.87 -16.18
CA ALA A 77 1.99 -8.09 -16.93
C ALA A 77 2.32 -7.99 -18.44
N SER A 78 2.39 -6.76 -18.98
CA SER A 78 2.75 -6.53 -20.39
C SER A 78 4.25 -6.65 -20.66
N GLY A 79 5.06 -6.76 -19.60
CA GLY A 79 6.51 -6.88 -19.68
C GLY A 79 7.22 -5.54 -19.92
N PRO A 80 8.49 -5.56 -20.34
CA PRO A 80 9.29 -4.35 -20.45
C PRO A 80 8.82 -3.37 -21.53
N HIS A 81 8.84 -2.07 -21.23
CA HIS A 81 8.71 -0.98 -22.18
C HIS A 81 10.09 -0.37 -22.47
N ARG A 82 10.56 -0.45 -23.73
CA ARG A 82 11.90 0.05 -24.15
C ARG A 82 13.06 -0.52 -23.30
N GLY A 83 12.93 -1.75 -22.85
CA GLY A 83 13.96 -2.45 -22.06
C GLY A 83 13.94 -2.17 -20.56
N MET A 84 12.98 -1.38 -20.06
CA MET A 84 12.76 -1.09 -18.64
C MET A 84 11.35 -1.58 -18.22
N PRO A 85 11.06 -1.75 -16.93
CA PRO A 85 9.69 -2.07 -16.49
C PRO A 85 8.69 -1.00 -16.97
N ALA A 86 7.50 -1.42 -17.41
CA ALA A 86 6.57 -0.53 -18.12
C ALA A 86 5.75 0.39 -17.20
N GLY A 87 5.65 0.09 -15.91
CA GLY A 87 4.81 0.80 -14.97
C GLY A 87 5.42 2.11 -14.49
N VAL A 88 4.67 3.22 -14.60
CA VAL A 88 5.05 4.54 -14.05
C VAL A 88 3.95 5.13 -13.20
N LYS A 89 4.28 6.03 -12.27
CA LYS A 89 3.26 6.68 -11.44
C LYS A 89 2.37 7.58 -12.29
N ALA A 90 1.07 7.56 -12.02
CA ALA A 90 0.08 8.31 -12.77
C ALA A 90 -0.68 9.27 -11.84
N VAL A 91 -0.72 10.54 -12.22
CA VAL A 91 -1.56 11.53 -11.56
C VAL A 91 -2.92 11.53 -12.24
N VAL A 92 -3.93 11.05 -11.52
CA VAL A 92 -5.29 10.83 -12.04
C VAL A 92 -6.24 11.86 -11.47
N PHE A 93 -7.04 12.48 -12.34
CA PHE A 93 -8.10 13.41 -11.96
C PHE A 93 -9.47 12.91 -12.39
N SER A 94 -10.51 13.54 -11.87
CA SER A 94 -11.87 13.42 -12.38
C SER A 94 -12.58 14.77 -12.37
N CYS A 95 -13.47 14.98 -13.35
CA CYS A 95 -14.40 16.11 -13.36
C CYS A 95 -15.70 15.84 -12.58
N GLY A 96 -15.86 14.66 -11.96
CA GLY A 96 -17.03 14.34 -11.15
C GLY A 96 -16.70 13.42 -9.97
N ARG A 97 -16.96 12.11 -10.09
CA ARG A 97 -16.67 11.14 -9.02
C ARG A 97 -15.47 10.27 -9.38
N CYS A 98 -14.45 10.26 -8.53
CA CYS A 98 -13.29 9.37 -8.68
C CYS A 98 -13.65 7.87 -8.71
N ALA A 99 -14.80 7.49 -8.15
CA ALA A 99 -15.28 6.11 -8.20
C ALA A 99 -15.83 5.72 -9.59
N ASP A 100 -16.10 6.67 -10.48
CA ASP A 100 -16.57 6.42 -11.84
C ASP A 100 -15.38 6.40 -12.82
N PRO A 101 -15.00 5.22 -13.37
CA PRO A 101 -13.91 5.12 -14.32
C PRO A 101 -14.06 6.00 -15.56
N ALA A 102 -15.29 6.21 -16.05
CA ALA A 102 -15.55 6.99 -17.25
C ALA A 102 -15.31 8.50 -17.05
N GLN A 103 -15.33 8.95 -15.80
CA GLN A 103 -15.08 10.35 -15.44
C GLN A 103 -13.63 10.60 -15.00
N ARG A 104 -12.78 9.56 -14.97
CA ARG A 104 -11.36 9.69 -14.63
C ARG A 104 -10.54 9.93 -15.89
N PHE A 105 -9.46 10.66 -15.75
CA PHE A 105 -8.43 10.80 -16.78
C PHE A 105 -7.05 10.95 -16.14
N VAL A 106 -6.02 10.52 -16.85
CA VAL A 106 -4.64 10.75 -16.44
C VAL A 106 -4.25 12.18 -16.82
N GLY A 107 -3.86 12.98 -15.84
CA GLY A 107 -3.34 14.33 -16.07
C GLY A 107 -1.93 14.28 -16.63
N TRP A 108 -1.04 13.58 -15.93
CA TRP A 108 0.34 13.32 -16.34
C TRP A 108 0.90 12.06 -15.68
N LEU A 109 2.03 11.60 -16.20
CA LEU A 109 2.84 10.52 -15.65
C LEU A 109 4.05 11.12 -14.93
N GLU A 110 4.51 10.48 -13.85
CA GLU A 110 5.65 10.90 -13.04
C GLU A 110 6.73 9.81 -13.03
N ALA A 111 7.98 10.23 -13.15
CA ALA A 111 9.15 9.38 -12.95
C ALA A 111 10.28 10.20 -12.30
N PRO A 112 11.14 9.58 -11.48
CA PRO A 112 12.38 10.21 -11.03
C PRO A 112 13.33 10.51 -12.20
N VAL A 113 14.10 11.59 -12.10
CA VAL A 113 15.09 11.99 -13.13
C VAL A 113 16.08 10.87 -13.47
N GLY A 114 16.45 10.04 -12.48
CA GLY A 114 17.39 8.93 -12.66
C GLY A 114 16.85 7.74 -13.47
N ASP A 115 15.53 7.62 -13.60
CA ASP A 115 14.89 6.43 -14.18
C ASP A 115 14.50 6.60 -15.66
N VAL A 116 14.76 7.77 -16.24
CA VAL A 116 14.41 8.07 -17.62
C VAL A 116 15.65 8.14 -18.51
N PRO A 117 15.83 7.18 -19.45
CA PRO A 117 17.07 7.03 -20.21
C PRO A 117 17.36 8.10 -21.28
N ALA A 118 16.54 9.16 -21.40
CA ALA A 118 16.69 10.16 -22.46
C ALA A 118 16.16 11.56 -22.08
N LEU A 119 16.42 12.01 -20.85
CA LEU A 119 16.15 13.40 -20.50
C LEU A 119 17.05 14.34 -21.29
N GLN A 120 16.45 15.21 -22.11
CA GLN A 120 17.18 16.36 -22.63
C GLN A 120 17.70 17.16 -21.43
N ALA A 121 18.92 17.67 -21.54
CA ALA A 121 19.54 18.45 -20.47
C ALA A 121 18.55 19.51 -19.96
N PRO A 122 18.43 19.69 -18.63
CA PRO A 122 17.51 20.67 -18.07
C PRO A 122 17.76 22.03 -18.74
N PRO A 123 16.71 22.76 -19.14
CA PRO A 123 16.93 24.10 -19.67
C PRO A 123 17.69 24.93 -18.60
N PRO A 124 18.65 25.78 -19.01
CA PRO A 124 19.35 26.64 -18.06
C PRO A 124 18.31 27.48 -17.31
N ARG A 125 18.26 27.33 -15.99
CA ARG A 125 17.37 28.13 -15.14
C ARG A 125 17.89 29.55 -15.05
N ALA A 126 17.01 30.54 -15.23
CA ALA A 126 17.39 31.94 -15.25
C ALA A 126 17.49 32.57 -13.84
N ASP A 127 17.08 31.86 -12.78
CA ASP A 127 16.57 32.56 -11.60
C ASP A 127 16.66 31.82 -10.24
N ASN A 128 16.95 30.52 -10.16
CA ASN A 128 17.01 29.83 -8.86
C ASN A 128 18.43 29.80 -8.29
N ALA A 129 18.74 30.75 -7.40
CA ALA A 129 20.02 30.87 -6.68
C ALA A 129 20.38 29.65 -5.79
N THR A 130 19.49 28.66 -5.65
CA THR A 130 19.73 27.41 -4.92
C THR A 130 20.04 26.21 -5.82
N GLY A 131 19.91 26.33 -7.15
CA GLY A 131 20.36 25.31 -8.11
C GLY A 131 19.65 23.95 -8.10
N GLU A 132 18.77 23.67 -7.15
CA GLU A 132 18.20 22.33 -6.99
C GLU A 132 17.02 22.10 -7.94
N GLY A 133 17.23 21.23 -8.92
CA GLY A 133 16.22 20.71 -9.86
C GLY A 133 15.05 20.07 -9.13
N SER A 134 13.84 20.06 -9.71
CA SER A 134 12.91 19.00 -9.34
C SER A 134 13.58 17.67 -9.69
N ASP A 135 13.56 16.74 -8.74
CA ASP A 135 13.97 15.35 -8.90
C ASP A 135 12.97 14.53 -9.74
N THR A 136 11.87 15.16 -10.17
CA THR A 136 10.75 14.53 -10.85
C THR A 136 10.60 15.09 -12.26
N VAL A 137 10.38 14.18 -13.20
CA VAL A 137 10.03 14.48 -14.57
C VAL A 137 8.64 13.97 -14.88
N ILE A 138 7.96 14.68 -15.77
CA ILE A 138 6.60 14.40 -16.16
C ILE A 138 6.43 14.36 -17.67
N ARG A 139 5.38 13.68 -18.11
CA ARG A 139 4.92 13.70 -19.50
C ARG A 139 3.41 13.49 -19.57
N ARG A 140 2.78 13.84 -20.69
CA ARG A 140 1.41 13.40 -20.98
C ARG A 140 1.43 11.90 -21.32
N PRO A 141 0.32 11.16 -21.09
CA PRO A 141 0.23 9.75 -21.46
C PRO A 141 0.61 9.47 -22.92
N ASP A 142 0.16 10.34 -23.82
CA ASP A 142 0.35 10.24 -25.28
C ASP A 142 1.67 10.87 -25.79
N ASP A 143 2.44 11.51 -24.90
CA ASP A 143 3.72 12.13 -25.26
C ASP A 143 4.88 11.16 -25.01
N ASP A 144 5.83 11.06 -25.95
CA ASP A 144 7.04 10.24 -25.77
C ASP A 144 8.14 10.90 -24.92
N ARG A 145 8.00 12.20 -24.64
CA ARG A 145 9.08 13.03 -24.09
C ARG A 145 8.84 13.37 -22.63
N TRP A 146 9.80 13.00 -21.79
CA TRP A 146 9.87 13.41 -20.40
C TRP A 146 10.44 14.83 -20.27
N ILE A 147 9.84 15.61 -19.39
CA ILE A 147 10.15 17.02 -19.17
C ILE A 147 10.20 17.27 -17.66
N TYR A 148 11.13 18.09 -17.18
CA TYR A 148 11.17 18.48 -15.77
C TYR A 148 9.85 19.11 -15.33
N ALA A 149 9.31 18.64 -14.20
CA ALA A 149 8.00 19.04 -13.69
C ALA A 149 7.87 20.55 -13.49
N ASP A 150 8.95 21.20 -13.04
CA ASP A 150 9.00 22.63 -12.74
C ASP A 150 9.50 23.50 -13.90
N SER A 151 9.78 22.93 -15.06
CA SER A 151 10.06 23.70 -16.26
C SER A 151 8.79 24.40 -16.78
N PRO A 152 8.90 25.47 -17.59
CA PRO A 152 7.72 26.11 -18.19
C PRO A 152 6.82 25.15 -18.99
N ALA A 153 7.42 24.16 -19.66
CA ALA A 153 6.71 23.12 -20.40
C ALA A 153 6.01 22.12 -19.46
N GLY A 154 6.68 21.68 -18.38
CA GLY A 154 6.08 20.85 -17.34
C GLY A 154 4.88 21.54 -16.67
N LEU A 155 5.04 22.81 -16.28
CA LEU A 155 3.96 23.63 -15.74
C LEU A 155 2.81 23.85 -16.72
N ALA A 156 3.08 23.83 -18.04
CA ALA A 156 2.02 23.87 -19.04
C ALA A 156 1.22 22.56 -19.13
N ILE A 157 1.87 21.41 -18.94
CA ILE A 157 1.19 20.10 -18.82
C ILE A 157 0.29 20.09 -17.59
N ILE A 158 0.84 20.46 -16.42
CA ILE A 158 0.09 20.48 -15.15
C ILE A 158 -1.11 21.41 -15.25
N ARG A 159 -0.91 22.67 -15.68
CA ARG A 159 -2.01 23.64 -15.83
C ARG A 159 -3.08 23.16 -16.81
N GLY A 160 -2.66 22.59 -17.94
CA GLY A 160 -3.57 22.05 -18.94
C GLY A 160 -4.43 20.89 -18.40
N ALA A 161 -3.85 19.99 -17.61
CA ALA A 161 -4.59 18.92 -16.95
C ALA A 161 -5.57 19.47 -15.91
N THR A 162 -5.15 20.46 -15.11
CA THR A 162 -6.00 21.03 -14.05
C THR A 162 -7.14 21.93 -14.56
N ALA A 163 -7.01 22.48 -15.77
CA ALA A 163 -8.06 23.29 -16.41
C ALA A 163 -9.10 22.45 -17.18
N ARG A 164 -8.94 21.12 -17.24
CA ARG A 164 -9.77 20.26 -18.11
C ARG A 164 -11.26 20.22 -17.73
N CYS A 165 -11.60 20.49 -16.47
CA CYS A 165 -12.96 20.36 -15.96
C CYS A 165 -13.81 21.64 -16.08
N ASP A 166 -13.36 22.63 -16.85
CA ASP A 166 -14.08 23.89 -17.05
C ASP A 166 -15.49 23.64 -17.57
N GLY A 167 -16.50 23.89 -16.72
CA GLY A 167 -17.93 23.87 -17.07
C GLY A 167 -18.75 22.66 -16.59
N GLU A 168 -18.13 21.52 -16.30
CA GLU A 168 -18.87 20.27 -15.97
C GLU A 168 -18.67 19.78 -14.53
N GLY A 169 -17.71 20.33 -13.78
CA GLY A 169 -17.53 20.01 -12.36
C GLY A 169 -16.22 20.49 -11.75
N THR A 170 -16.07 20.29 -10.45
CA THR A 170 -14.82 20.59 -9.74
C THR A 170 -13.79 19.49 -10.03
N LEU A 171 -12.62 19.87 -10.54
CA LEU A 171 -11.47 18.97 -10.67
C LEU A 171 -11.18 18.31 -9.31
N LYS A 172 -11.13 16.98 -9.28
CA LYS A 172 -10.74 16.21 -8.10
C LYS A 172 -9.54 15.36 -8.40
N PHE A 173 -8.55 15.42 -7.51
CA PHE A 173 -7.47 14.45 -7.49
C PHE A 173 -8.02 13.09 -7.04
N CYS A 174 -7.73 12.04 -7.80
CA CYS A 174 -8.23 10.69 -7.53
C CYS A 174 -7.14 9.78 -7.01
N HIS A 175 -7.37 9.23 -5.82
CA HIS A 175 -6.56 8.14 -5.27
C HIS A 175 -7.34 6.82 -5.36
N PRO A 176 -6.65 5.69 -5.57
CA PRO A 176 -7.26 4.39 -5.40
C PRO A 176 -7.69 4.17 -3.95
N PRO A 177 -8.68 3.29 -3.70
CA PRO A 177 -9.06 2.93 -2.34
C PRO A 177 -7.88 2.27 -1.62
N ARG A 178 -7.75 2.55 -0.32
CA ARG A 178 -6.78 1.83 0.53
C ARG A 178 -7.12 0.34 0.57
N ARG A 179 -6.08 -0.50 0.55
CA ARG A 179 -6.20 -1.97 0.54
C ARG A 179 -5.65 -2.57 1.82
N GLN A 180 -6.18 -3.71 2.24
CA GLN A 180 -5.53 -4.55 3.25
C GLN A 180 -4.39 -5.34 2.63
N LEU A 181 -3.39 -5.76 3.41
CA LEU A 181 -2.19 -6.45 2.87
C LEU A 181 -2.55 -7.64 1.96
N HIS A 182 -3.55 -8.44 2.34
CA HIS A 182 -3.97 -9.62 1.58
C HIS A 182 -4.73 -9.31 0.28
N GLU A 183 -5.14 -8.05 0.09
CA GLU A 183 -5.78 -7.57 -1.12
C GLU A 183 -4.76 -6.94 -2.10
N ILE A 184 -3.53 -6.70 -1.64
CA ILE A 184 -2.44 -6.21 -2.47
C ILE A 184 -1.86 -7.38 -3.26
N SER A 185 -1.57 -7.14 -4.54
CA SER A 185 -0.97 -8.14 -5.42
C SER A 185 0.31 -8.73 -4.79
N PRO A 186 0.52 -10.06 -4.84
CA PRO A 186 1.62 -10.72 -4.13
C PRO A 186 2.99 -10.10 -4.38
N GLU A 187 3.24 -9.65 -5.61
CA GLU A 187 4.47 -8.98 -6.03
C GLU A 187 4.73 -7.66 -5.29
N PHE A 188 3.72 -7.00 -4.73
CA PHE A 188 3.89 -5.73 -4.00
C PHE A 188 3.73 -5.88 -2.48
N GLN A 189 3.39 -7.07 -1.97
CA GLN A 189 3.18 -7.27 -0.53
C GLN A 189 4.45 -6.99 0.28
N HIS A 190 5.63 -7.29 -0.26
CA HIS A 190 6.91 -7.02 0.41
C HIS A 190 7.17 -5.51 0.56
N LEU A 191 6.78 -4.68 -0.41
CA LEU A 191 6.91 -3.22 -0.34
C LEU A 191 5.95 -2.60 0.69
N ALA A 192 4.77 -3.18 0.84
CA ALA A 192 3.79 -2.70 1.82
C ALA A 192 4.23 -3.04 3.26
N ALA A 193 4.80 -4.23 3.49
CA ALA A 193 5.17 -4.69 4.83
C ALA A 193 6.26 -3.84 5.52
N ASP A 194 7.10 -3.17 4.74
CA ASP A 194 8.23 -2.38 5.26
C ASP A 194 7.86 -0.91 5.59
N THR A 195 6.60 -0.52 5.36
CA THR A 195 6.12 0.84 5.66
C THR A 195 5.41 0.86 7.03
N PRO A 196 5.93 1.59 8.05
CA PRO A 196 5.39 1.61 9.41
C PRO A 196 4.01 2.28 9.55
#